data_AF-A0AAE6TN97-F1
#
_entry.id   AF-A0AAE6TN97-F1
#
_cell.length_a   1.000
_cell.length_b   1.000
_cell.length_c   1.000
_cell.angle_alpha   90.00
_cell.angle_beta   90.00
_cell.angle_gamma   90.00
#
_symmetry.space_group_name_H-M   'P 1'
#
loop_
_entity.id
_entity.type
_entity.pdbx_description
1 polymer ?
#
loop_
_entity_poly.entity_id
_entity_poly.type
_entity_poly.pdbx_seq_one_letter_code
_entity_poly.pdbx_strand_id
1 'polypeptide(L)'
;MRVSGNASSVSVMGTQQTTQDKYYVVVAGDTLSGIASRFRTTVKQLQIWNNISDPNIIKVGQRLLVAKATAGEPQPGDPSFVPFPGGEWFKTLPTSPIIEMMGLRLVEEGCGAAYGFSGPGPKWNDKHRQAYACFQSALGYSGSDADGWPGRKSWDQLRVPFPEEGCDAQ
;
A
#
# COMPACT_ATOMS: atom_id res chain seq x y z
N MET A 1 45.59 39.06 -3.29
CA MET A 1 44.68 38.31 -2.40
C MET A 1 43.39 37.99 -3.14
N ARG A 2 43.14 36.71 -3.44
CA ARG A 2 41.78 36.17 -3.58
C ARG A 2 41.78 34.87 -2.79
N VAL A 3 40.86 34.82 -1.85
CA VAL A 3 40.78 33.86 -0.73
C VAL A 3 40.17 32.54 -1.22
N SER A 4 40.65 31.43 -0.67
CA SER A 4 40.06 30.09 -0.76
C SER A 4 38.67 30.04 -0.12
N GLY A 5 37.75 29.23 -0.66
CA GLY A 5 36.48 28.91 0.00
C GLY A 5 35.87 27.63 -0.57
N ASN A 6 35.72 26.64 0.31
CA ASN A 6 35.27 25.27 0.08
C ASN A 6 33.78 25.13 0.52
N ALA A 7 33.11 24.08 0.01
CA ALA A 7 32.03 23.30 0.63
C ALA A 7 30.63 23.35 -0.01
N SER A 8 30.29 22.21 -0.61
CA SER A 8 29.17 21.33 -0.25
C SER A 8 27.71 21.78 -0.43
N SER A 9 27.05 20.99 -1.28
CA SER A 9 25.74 20.34 -1.06
C SER A 9 24.52 21.22 -0.77
N VAL A 10 23.66 21.37 -1.78
CA VAL A 10 22.21 21.47 -1.54
C VAL A 10 21.57 20.18 -2.05
N SER A 11 21.68 19.14 -1.22
CA SER A 11 20.78 18.00 -1.31
C SER A 11 19.39 18.50 -0.93
N VAL A 12 18.49 18.60 -1.91
CA VAL A 12 17.05 18.63 -1.63
C VAL A 12 16.68 17.28 -1.04
N MET A 13 16.77 17.19 0.28
CA MET A 13 16.30 16.07 1.06
C MET A 13 14.79 15.96 0.81
N GLY A 14 14.41 15.07 -0.11
CA GLY A 14 13.10 14.46 -0.06
C GLY A 14 12.98 13.87 1.33
N THR A 15 12.12 14.46 2.16
CA THR A 15 11.74 13.89 3.43
C THR A 15 11.02 12.60 3.09
N GLN A 16 11.78 11.52 3.06
CA GLN A 16 11.30 10.18 3.24
C GLN A 16 10.43 10.25 4.50
N GLN A 17 9.12 10.33 4.28
CA GLN A 17 8.14 10.25 5.35
C GLN A 17 8.17 8.78 5.76
N THR A 18 9.21 8.42 6.51
CA THR A 18 9.21 7.27 7.39
C THR A 18 7.89 7.40 8.14
N THR A 19 6.93 6.55 7.81
CA THR A 19 5.68 6.45 8.57
C THR A 19 6.10 5.91 9.92
N GLN A 20 6.59 6.81 10.78
CA GLN A 20 7.09 6.51 12.10
C GLN A 20 6.06 5.70 12.85
N ASP A 21 6.54 4.78 13.69
CA ASP A 21 5.69 4.02 14.58
C ASP A 21 4.81 5.00 15.37
N LYS A 22 3.51 4.95 15.11
CA LYS A 22 2.55 5.84 15.74
C LYS A 22 2.00 5.15 16.97
N TYR A 23 2.11 5.82 18.11
CA TYR A 23 1.58 5.35 19.36
C TYR A 23 0.34 6.16 19.77
N TYR A 24 -0.61 5.50 20.39
CA TYR A 24 -1.83 6.10 20.94
C TYR A 24 -1.99 5.67 22.40
N VAL A 25 -2.34 6.62 23.27
CA VAL A 25 -2.65 6.32 24.67
C VAL A 25 -4.16 6.19 24.78
N VAL A 26 -4.62 5.00 25.19
CA VAL A 26 -6.04 4.68 25.37
C VAL A 26 -6.65 5.62 26.41
N VAL A 27 -7.77 6.26 26.08
CA VAL A 27 -8.54 7.07 27.04
C VAL A 27 -9.81 6.35 27.49
N ALA A 28 -10.44 6.85 28.56
CA ALA A 28 -11.68 6.27 29.07
C ALA A 28 -12.78 6.31 27.98
N GLY A 29 -13.35 5.14 27.67
CA GLY A 29 -14.37 4.97 26.64
C GLY A 29 -13.86 4.52 25.28
N ASP A 30 -12.54 4.39 25.07
CA ASP A 30 -12.01 3.79 23.86
C ASP A 30 -12.19 2.25 23.87
N THR A 31 -12.36 1.70 22.66
CA THR A 31 -12.33 0.26 22.39
C THR A 31 -11.27 -0.03 21.33
N LEU A 32 -10.73 -1.26 21.29
CA LEU A 32 -9.72 -1.62 20.29
C LEU A 32 -10.28 -1.48 18.86
N SER A 33 -11.57 -1.75 18.66
CA SER A 33 -12.30 -1.55 17.41
C SER A 33 -12.49 -0.08 17.04
N GLY A 34 -12.82 0.78 17.99
CA GLY A 34 -12.91 2.23 17.77
C GLY A 34 -11.56 2.85 17.41
N ILE A 35 -10.50 2.44 18.12
CA ILE A 35 -9.12 2.85 17.84
C ILE A 35 -8.69 2.34 16.45
N ALA A 36 -8.94 1.06 16.15
CA ALA A 36 -8.61 0.48 14.84
C ALA A 36 -9.26 1.28 13.69
N SER A 37 -10.55 1.60 13.82
CA SER A 37 -11.30 2.38 12.84
C SER A 37 -10.74 3.80 12.68
N ARG A 38 -10.40 4.46 13.79
CA ARG A 38 -9.78 5.80 13.79
C ARG A 38 -8.44 5.83 13.05
N PHE A 39 -7.64 4.78 13.20
CA PHE A 39 -6.31 4.69 12.61
C PHE A 39 -6.28 3.89 11.29
N ARG A 40 -7.45 3.54 10.72
CA ARG A 40 -7.60 2.76 9.48
C ARG A 40 -6.79 1.45 9.50
N THR A 41 -6.87 0.74 10.62
CA THR A 41 -6.26 -0.59 10.83
C THR A 41 -7.33 -1.57 11.34
N THR A 42 -6.99 -2.82 11.64
CA THR A 42 -7.92 -3.76 12.32
C THR A 42 -7.54 -4.02 13.75
N VAL A 43 -8.56 -4.44 14.52
CA VAL A 43 -8.43 -5.08 15.83
C VAL A 43 -7.34 -6.15 15.81
N LYS A 44 -7.40 -7.09 14.85
CA LYS A 44 -6.42 -8.17 14.71
C LYS A 44 -5.00 -7.65 14.54
N GLN A 45 -4.82 -6.63 13.71
CA GLN A 45 -3.50 -6.03 13.49
C GLN A 45 -2.98 -5.29 14.72
N LEU A 46 -3.84 -4.55 15.43
CA LEU A 46 -3.49 -3.93 16.71
C LEU A 46 -3.12 -4.98 17.76
N GLN A 47 -3.80 -6.12 17.78
CA GLN A 47 -3.47 -7.23 18.67
C GLN A 47 -2.09 -7.79 18.41
N ILE A 48 -1.73 -8.01 17.14
CA ILE A 48 -0.41 -8.50 16.73
C ILE A 48 0.68 -7.50 17.15
N TRP A 49 0.48 -6.21 16.84
CA TRP A 49 1.47 -5.17 17.14
C TRP A 49 1.70 -4.91 18.63
N ASN A 50 0.67 -5.12 19.44
CA ASN A 50 0.71 -4.82 20.88
C ASN A 50 0.68 -6.08 21.75
N ASN A 51 0.76 -7.25 21.13
CA ASN A 51 0.66 -8.56 21.78
C ASN A 51 -0.57 -8.70 22.69
N ILE A 52 -1.74 -8.24 22.22
CA ILE A 52 -3.00 -8.26 22.97
C ILE A 52 -3.78 -9.52 22.64
N SER A 53 -3.93 -10.41 23.62
CA SER A 53 -4.71 -11.64 23.47
C SER A 53 -6.22 -11.37 23.44
N ASP A 54 -6.72 -10.51 24.31
CA ASP A 54 -8.15 -10.17 24.40
C ASP A 54 -8.43 -8.74 23.92
N PRO A 55 -9.12 -8.55 22.78
CA PRO A 55 -9.37 -7.22 22.21
C PRO A 55 -10.36 -6.38 23.03
N ASN A 56 -11.10 -7.02 23.95
CA ASN A 56 -12.03 -6.36 24.86
C ASN A 56 -11.36 -5.87 26.16
N ILE A 57 -10.10 -6.23 26.40
CA ILE A 57 -9.39 -5.92 27.64
C ILE A 57 -8.23 -4.95 27.32
N ILE A 58 -8.58 -3.71 27.02
CA ILE A 58 -7.62 -2.60 26.94
C ILE A 58 -7.76 -1.69 28.15
N LYS A 59 -6.63 -1.22 28.69
CA LYS A 59 -6.62 -0.37 29.89
C LYS A 59 -6.47 1.10 29.51
N VAL A 60 -7.21 1.97 30.19
CA VAL A 60 -6.99 3.42 30.10
C VAL A 60 -5.55 3.74 30.51
N GLY A 61 -4.87 4.57 29.73
CA GLY A 61 -3.45 4.89 29.87
C GLY A 61 -2.51 3.91 29.17
N GLN A 62 -3.01 2.82 28.58
CA GLN A 62 -2.19 1.89 27.81
C GLN A 62 -1.70 2.54 26.52
N ARG A 63 -0.39 2.45 26.28
CA ARG A 63 0.23 2.91 25.02
C ARG A 63 0.13 1.79 23.99
N LEU A 64 -0.61 2.04 22.91
CA LEU A 64 -0.80 1.13 21.78
C LEU A 64 -0.03 1.62 20.56
N LEU A 65 0.75 0.74 19.93
CA LEU A 65 1.25 0.89 18.58
C LEU A 65 0.05 0.77 17.61
N VAL A 66 -0.32 1.88 17.00
CA VAL A 66 -1.50 1.99 16.12
C VAL A 66 -1.16 2.13 14.64
N ALA A 67 0.10 2.40 14.32
CA ALA A 67 0.63 2.21 12.98
C ALA A 67 2.10 1.80 13.12
N LYS A 68 2.46 0.65 12.54
CA LYS A 68 3.84 0.18 12.48
C LYS A 68 4.45 0.56 11.13
N ALA A 69 5.66 1.11 11.16
CA ALA A 69 6.48 1.45 10.02
C ALA A 69 7.02 0.21 9.28
N THR A 70 6.23 -0.83 9.06
CA THR A 70 6.69 -2.03 8.35
C THR A 70 6.19 -2.04 6.92
N ALA A 71 7.15 -2.00 5.99
CA ALA A 71 6.94 -2.36 4.60
C ALA A 71 6.44 -3.82 4.54
N GLY A 72 5.17 -4.02 4.17
CA GLY A 72 4.70 -5.31 3.66
C GLY A 72 3.83 -6.20 4.56
N GLU A 73 3.03 -5.66 5.48
CA GLU A 73 1.96 -6.45 6.15
C GLU A 73 0.57 -5.99 5.67
N PRO A 74 -0.38 -6.92 5.36
CA PRO A 74 -1.66 -6.59 4.75
C PRO A 74 -2.46 -5.66 5.67
N GLN A 75 -2.70 -4.42 5.21
CA GLN A 75 -3.81 -3.66 5.79
C GLN A 75 -5.08 -4.37 5.37
N PRO A 76 -6.09 -4.46 6.24
CA PRO A 76 -7.44 -4.66 5.78
C PRO A 76 -7.82 -3.46 4.90
N GLY A 77 -7.78 -3.68 3.59
CA GLY A 77 -8.49 -2.82 2.64
C GLY A 77 -9.99 -2.99 2.83
N ASP A 78 -10.77 -2.20 2.10
CA ASP A 78 -12.20 -2.47 1.92
C ASP A 78 -12.36 -3.94 1.48
N PRO A 79 -13.22 -4.75 2.13
CA PRO A 79 -13.33 -6.20 1.91
C PRO A 79 -13.69 -6.57 0.47
N SER A 80 -14.09 -5.60 -0.35
CA SER A 80 -14.39 -5.76 -1.77
C SER A 80 -13.14 -5.74 -2.66
N PHE A 81 -11.97 -5.35 -2.15
CA PHE A 81 -10.74 -5.17 -2.92
C PHE A 81 -9.54 -5.91 -2.33
N VAL A 82 -8.65 -6.38 -3.21
CA VAL A 82 -7.47 -7.13 -2.78
C VAL A 82 -6.54 -6.26 -1.94
N PRO A 83 -6.16 -6.70 -0.72
CA PRO A 83 -5.19 -5.96 0.07
C PRO A 83 -3.84 -5.96 -0.64
N PHE A 84 -3.05 -4.90 -0.44
CA PHE A 84 -1.73 -4.80 -1.06
C PHE A 84 -0.84 -5.99 -0.67
N PRO A 85 -0.41 -6.85 -1.62
CA PRO A 85 0.34 -8.07 -1.33
C PRO A 85 1.81 -7.80 -0.93
N GLY A 86 2.26 -6.54 -1.02
CA GLY A 86 3.63 -6.14 -0.75
C GLY A 86 4.44 -5.89 -2.03
N GLY A 87 5.30 -4.87 -2.01
CA GLY A 87 6.09 -4.48 -3.18
C GLY A 87 7.11 -5.56 -3.59
N GLU A 88 7.64 -6.29 -2.61
CA GLU A 88 8.57 -7.40 -2.84
C GLU A 88 7.91 -8.54 -3.61
N TRP A 89 6.61 -8.78 -3.42
CA TRP A 89 5.90 -9.80 -4.16
C TRP A 89 5.95 -9.55 -5.68
N PHE A 90 5.77 -8.29 -6.13
CA PHE A 90 5.88 -7.93 -7.54
C PHE A 90 7.30 -8.11 -8.09
N LYS A 91 8.33 -7.93 -7.27
CA LYS A 91 9.74 -8.13 -7.67
C LYS A 91 10.06 -9.60 -7.98
N THR A 92 9.27 -10.54 -7.46
CA THR A 92 9.39 -11.96 -7.81
C THR A 92 8.82 -12.34 -9.18
N LEU A 93 8.24 -11.37 -9.90
CA LEU A 93 7.57 -11.57 -11.21
C LEU A 93 6.45 -12.64 -11.13
N PRO A 94 5.47 -12.47 -10.23
CA PRO A 94 4.48 -13.48 -9.94
C PRO A 94 3.52 -13.70 -11.12
N THR A 95 2.90 -14.88 -11.14
CA THR A 95 1.74 -15.17 -12.00
C THR A 95 0.54 -15.44 -11.10
N SER A 96 -0.51 -14.62 -11.22
CA SER A 96 -1.70 -14.69 -10.37
C SER A 96 -2.88 -13.98 -11.02
N PRO A 97 -4.13 -14.43 -10.80
CA PRO A 97 -5.33 -13.69 -11.20
C PRO A 97 -5.37 -12.25 -10.66
N ILE A 98 -4.72 -11.99 -9.51
CA ILE A 98 -4.61 -10.63 -8.95
C ILE A 98 -3.87 -9.67 -9.90
N ILE A 99 -2.84 -10.15 -10.61
CA ILE A 99 -2.10 -9.35 -11.59
C ILE A 99 -3.01 -9.01 -12.79
N GLU A 100 -3.82 -9.97 -13.21
CA GLU A 100 -4.77 -9.78 -14.31
C GLU A 100 -5.85 -8.76 -13.94
N MET A 101 -6.48 -8.90 -12.77
CA MET A 101 -7.47 -7.93 -12.28
C MET A 101 -6.88 -6.54 -12.10
N MET A 102 -5.65 -6.45 -11.58
CA MET A 102 -4.93 -5.18 -11.49
C MET A 102 -4.68 -4.58 -12.88
N GLY A 103 -4.24 -5.39 -13.84
CA GLY A 103 -4.04 -4.96 -15.22
C GLY A 103 -5.34 -4.47 -15.87
N LEU A 104 -6.46 -5.16 -15.65
CA LEU A 104 -7.78 -4.76 -16.15
C LEU A 104 -8.17 -3.41 -15.55
N ARG A 105 -7.96 -3.22 -14.26
CA ARG A 105 -8.22 -1.95 -13.59
C ARG A 105 -7.36 -0.81 -14.15
N LEU A 106 -6.09 -1.05 -14.45
CA LEU A 106 -5.23 -0.06 -15.11
C LEU A 106 -5.72 0.32 -16.51
N VAL A 107 -6.35 -0.61 -17.24
CA VAL A 107 -7.00 -0.31 -18.52
C VAL A 107 -8.19 0.62 -18.31
N GLU A 108 -9.02 0.38 -17.29
CA GLU A 108 -10.16 1.24 -16.93
C GLU A 108 -9.72 2.66 -16.54
N GLU A 109 -8.58 2.78 -15.86
CA GLU A 109 -7.96 4.07 -15.51
C GLU A 109 -7.29 4.76 -16.71
N GLY A 110 -7.37 4.18 -17.92
CA GLY A 110 -6.80 4.74 -19.15
C GLY A 110 -5.32 4.45 -19.35
N CYS A 111 -4.70 3.66 -18.47
CA CYS A 111 -3.28 3.32 -18.52
C CYS A 111 -2.96 1.99 -19.20
N GLY A 112 -3.93 1.43 -19.94
CA GLY A 112 -3.81 0.14 -20.62
C GLY A 112 -3.04 0.12 -21.95
N ALA A 113 -2.49 1.25 -22.40
CA ALA A 113 -1.91 1.37 -23.75
C ALA A 113 -0.79 0.35 -24.04
N ALA A 114 -0.02 -0.04 -23.03
CA ALA A 114 1.07 -1.02 -23.16
C ALA A 114 0.60 -2.45 -23.49
N TYR A 115 -0.67 -2.76 -23.23
CA TYR A 115 -1.22 -4.11 -23.44
C TYR A 115 -1.57 -4.38 -24.91
N GLY A 116 -2.00 -3.36 -25.65
CA GLY A 116 -2.54 -3.52 -26.99
C GLY A 116 -3.86 -4.31 -26.98
N PHE A 117 -4.25 -4.84 -28.15
CA PHE A 117 -5.53 -5.53 -28.33
C PHE A 117 -5.68 -6.82 -27.50
N SER A 118 -4.57 -7.42 -27.06
CA SER A 118 -4.58 -8.66 -26.26
C SER A 118 -4.98 -8.45 -24.80
N GLY A 119 -4.94 -7.21 -24.30
CA GLY A 119 -5.20 -6.94 -22.89
C GLY A 119 -4.09 -7.40 -21.94
N PRO A 120 -4.25 -7.13 -20.64
CA PRO A 120 -3.37 -7.60 -19.58
C PRO A 120 -3.50 -9.12 -19.40
N GLY A 121 -2.45 -9.75 -18.87
CA GLY A 121 -2.46 -11.18 -18.55
C GLY A 121 -1.99 -11.42 -17.12
N PRO A 122 -2.11 -12.64 -16.58
CA PRO A 122 -1.90 -12.93 -15.16
C PRO A 122 -0.44 -12.89 -14.72
N LYS A 123 0.51 -12.76 -15.64
CA LYS A 123 1.95 -12.73 -15.33
C LYS A 123 2.45 -11.30 -15.28
N TRP A 124 3.04 -10.92 -14.15
CA TRP A 124 3.70 -9.62 -14.01
C TRP A 124 4.86 -9.50 -15.00
N ASN A 125 4.91 -8.38 -15.72
CA ASN A 125 5.87 -8.12 -16.79
C ASN A 125 6.02 -6.60 -17.02
N ASP A 126 6.86 -6.23 -17.99
CA ASP A 126 7.14 -4.82 -18.33
C ASP A 126 5.90 -4.01 -18.75
N LYS A 127 4.92 -4.65 -19.40
CA LYS A 127 3.67 -3.97 -19.77
C LYS A 127 2.87 -3.55 -18.53
N HIS A 128 2.85 -4.40 -17.50
CA HIS A 128 2.23 -4.05 -16.22
C HIS A 128 3.00 -2.92 -15.53
N ARG A 129 4.34 -2.96 -15.50
CA ARG A 129 5.13 -1.84 -14.96
C ARG A 129 4.83 -0.52 -15.66
N GLN A 130 4.77 -0.53 -16.98
CA GLN A 130 4.51 0.69 -17.76
C GLN A 130 3.09 1.22 -17.54
N ALA A 131 2.09 0.33 -17.52
CA ALA A 131 0.71 0.70 -17.21
C ALA A 131 0.58 1.27 -15.78
N TYR A 132 1.25 0.65 -14.81
CA TYR A 132 1.22 1.11 -13.43
C TYR A 132 1.94 2.45 -13.25
N ALA A 133 3.05 2.68 -13.97
CA ALA A 133 3.76 3.96 -13.96
C ALA A 133 2.90 5.09 -14.54
N CYS A 134 2.13 4.82 -15.59
CA CYS A 134 1.11 5.75 -16.10
C CYS A 134 0.10 6.10 -15.02
N PHE A 135 -0.42 5.10 -14.30
CA PHE A 135 -1.42 5.31 -13.25
C PHE A 135 -0.85 6.12 -12.08
N GLN A 136 0.37 5.81 -11.64
CA GLN A 136 1.08 6.61 -10.64
C GLN A 136 1.25 8.06 -11.10
N SER A 137 1.61 8.28 -12.37
CA SER A 137 1.72 9.62 -12.93
C SER A 137 0.36 10.35 -12.97
N ALA A 138 -0.74 9.64 -13.27
CA ALA A 138 -2.10 10.18 -13.27
C ALA A 138 -2.57 10.59 -11.86
N LEU A 139 -2.09 9.90 -10.82
CA LEU A 139 -2.29 10.28 -9.41
C LEU A 139 -1.38 11.44 -8.94
N GLY A 140 -0.50 11.95 -9.81
CA GLY A 140 0.43 13.04 -9.50
C GLY A 140 1.74 12.60 -8.83
N TYR A 141 2.03 11.30 -8.75
CA TYR A 141 3.35 10.82 -8.33
C TYR A 141 4.39 11.11 -9.43
N SER A 142 5.64 11.35 -9.04
CA SER A 142 6.74 11.61 -9.98
C SER A 142 8.06 11.03 -9.46
N GLY A 143 9.03 10.89 -10.37
CA GLY A 143 10.34 10.32 -10.02
C GLY A 143 10.23 8.86 -9.57
N SER A 144 10.90 8.51 -8.47
CA SER A 144 10.89 7.15 -7.91
C SER A 144 9.51 6.66 -7.44
N ASP A 145 8.56 7.57 -7.21
CA ASP A 145 7.20 7.21 -6.76
C ASP A 145 6.27 6.82 -7.94
N ALA A 146 6.71 7.04 -9.18
CA ALA A 146 6.06 6.65 -10.43
C ALA A 146 6.94 5.68 -11.24
N ASP A 147 7.67 4.82 -10.54
CA ASP A 147 8.60 3.84 -11.10
C ASP A 147 7.92 2.61 -11.73
N GLY A 148 6.59 2.52 -11.65
CA GLY A 148 5.81 1.37 -12.12
C GLY A 148 5.79 0.20 -11.16
N TRP A 149 6.42 0.32 -9.99
CA TRP A 149 6.33 -0.68 -8.93
C TRP A 149 5.14 -0.38 -8.02
N PRO A 150 4.26 -1.37 -7.78
CA PRO A 150 3.10 -1.14 -6.92
C PRO A 150 3.53 -0.83 -5.49
N GLY A 151 3.09 0.33 -5.02
CA GLY A 151 3.20 0.76 -3.64
C GLY A 151 1.83 0.81 -2.98
N ARG A 152 1.79 0.73 -1.65
CA ARG A 152 0.52 0.64 -0.90
C ARG A 152 -0.46 1.78 -1.24
N LYS A 153 0.03 3.04 -1.27
CA LYS A 153 -0.83 4.19 -1.51
C LYS A 153 -1.45 4.18 -2.92
N SER A 154 -0.69 3.83 -3.94
CA SER A 154 -1.22 3.72 -5.31
C SER A 154 -2.12 2.49 -5.44
N TRP A 155 -1.78 1.37 -4.79
CA TRP A 155 -2.58 0.15 -4.79
C TRP A 155 -3.97 0.37 -4.18
N ASP A 156 -4.04 1.04 -3.03
CA ASP A 156 -5.29 1.36 -2.35
C ASP A 156 -6.21 2.25 -3.21
N GLN A 157 -5.61 3.13 -4.04
CA GLN A 157 -6.36 3.98 -4.98
C GLN A 157 -6.80 3.22 -6.23
N LEU A 158 -6.00 2.26 -6.68
CA LEU A 158 -6.33 1.43 -7.83
C LEU A 158 -7.60 0.62 -7.57
N ARG A 159 -7.84 0.20 -6.31
CA ARG A 159 -9.02 -0.58 -5.89
C ARG A 159 -9.22 -1.81 -6.77
N VAL A 160 -8.18 -2.65 -6.81
CA VAL A 160 -8.21 -3.89 -7.58
C VAL A 160 -9.27 -4.81 -6.98
N PRO A 161 -10.30 -5.24 -7.73
CA PRO A 161 -11.31 -6.17 -7.22
C PRO A 161 -10.69 -7.54 -6.99
N PHE A 162 -11.29 -8.32 -6.09
CA PHE A 162 -10.96 -9.74 -6.03
C PHE A 162 -11.29 -10.40 -7.38
N PRO A 163 -10.44 -11.33 -7.85
CA PRO A 163 -10.86 -12.21 -8.93
C PRO A 163 -12.10 -12.94 -8.40
N GLU A 164 -13.25 -12.73 -9.02
CA GLU A 164 -14.45 -13.50 -8.72
C GLU A 164 -14.11 -14.96 -9.04
N GLU A 165 -13.72 -15.72 -8.04
CA GLU A 165 -13.63 -17.17 -8.13
C GLU A 165 -15.02 -17.63 -8.57
N GLY A 166 -15.14 -18.19 -9.78
CA GLY A 166 -16.38 -18.72 -10.29
C GLY A 166 -16.91 -19.83 -9.39
N CYS A 167 -17.68 -19.46 -8.37
CA CYS A 167 -18.72 -20.27 -7.79
C CYS A 167 -20.03 -19.76 -8.39
N ASP A 168 -20.35 -20.22 -9.59
CA ASP A 168 -21.72 -20.64 -9.92
C ASP A 168 -21.66 -21.42 -11.23
N ALA A 169 -21.50 -22.73 -11.07
CA ALA A 169 -22.13 -23.66 -11.98
C ALA A 169 -23.64 -23.53 -11.82
N GLN A 170 -24.34 -23.20 -12.90
CA GLN A 170 -25.73 -23.58 -13.12
C GLN A 170 -25.90 -24.08 -14.55
#